data_AF-A0A6A0H8P9-F1
#
_entry.id   AF-A0A6A0H8P9-F1
#
_cell.length_a   1.000
_cell.length_b   1.000
_cell.length_c   1.000
_cell.angle_alpha   90.00
_cell.angle_beta   90.00
_cell.angle_gamma   90.00
#
_symmetry.space_group_name_H-M   'P 1'
#
loop_
_entity.id
_entity.type
_entity.pdbx_description
1 polymer ?
#
loop_
_entity_poly.entity_id
_entity_poly.type
_entity_poly.pdbx_seq_one_letter_code
_entity_poly.pdbx_strand_id
1 'polypeptide(L)'
;MAPSTSYLSGPCSLCLRVAKWLPVIFIVAIVVWSYYAYVIQLNILTIESIVKKTLYLLVYHVLLILFAWSYWQTIFTEIGYVPKQFRLPPAELEAYECAPTEGDRREVLERFAAKHGLPVSNRTMTGDIRYCEKCCHIKPDRCHHCSVCGDSSSCSWHMPSFTASSWQAQHSSISFASGG
;
A
#
# COMPACT_ATOMS: atom_id res chain seq x y z
N MET A 1 4.25 -25.23 12.52
CA MET A 1 2.91 -25.06 13.11
C MET A 1 2.46 -23.64 12.79
N ALA A 2 1.59 -23.44 11.79
CA ALA A 2 1.24 -22.09 11.32
C ALA A 2 0.49 -21.31 12.41
N PRO A 3 0.84 -20.04 12.70
CA PRO A 3 0.00 -19.24 13.58
C PRO A 3 -1.32 -18.99 12.85
N SER A 4 -2.37 -19.57 13.42
CA SER A 4 -3.75 -19.40 13.04
C SER A 4 -4.13 -17.92 13.08
N THR A 5 -4.18 -17.30 11.91
CA THR A 5 -4.83 -16.00 11.68
C THR A 5 -6.35 -16.19 11.77
N SER A 6 -6.85 -16.47 12.96
CA SER A 6 -8.25 -16.75 13.21
C SER A 6 -8.76 -16.06 14.47
N TYR A 7 -8.56 -14.75 14.61
CA TYR A 7 -9.23 -13.96 15.64
C TYR A 7 -9.44 -12.50 15.21
N LEU A 8 -10.31 -12.26 14.22
CA LEU A 8 -11.06 -11.00 14.18
C LEU A 8 -12.44 -11.18 13.52
N SER A 9 -13.09 -12.32 13.76
CA SER A 9 -14.48 -12.57 13.41
C SER A 9 -15.37 -12.23 14.62
N GLY A 10 -15.55 -10.93 14.86
CA GLY A 10 -16.50 -10.39 15.85
C GLY A 10 -16.98 -8.99 15.43
N PRO A 11 -17.98 -8.40 16.11
CA PRO A 11 -18.51 -7.05 15.81
C PRO A 11 -17.43 -5.94 15.77
N CYS A 12 -16.26 -6.21 16.31
CA CYS A 12 -15.06 -5.37 16.24
C CYS A 12 -14.54 -5.19 14.79
N SER A 13 -14.66 -6.17 13.89
CA SER A 13 -14.20 -6.01 12.49
C SER A 13 -15.10 -5.10 11.67
N LEU A 14 -16.41 -5.11 11.94
CA LEU A 14 -17.36 -4.17 11.33
C LEU A 14 -17.10 -2.74 11.82
N CYS A 15 -16.86 -2.57 13.13
CA CYS A 15 -16.54 -1.28 13.72
C CYS A 15 -15.24 -0.70 13.15
N LEU A 16 -14.20 -1.51 13.01
CA LEU A 16 -12.94 -1.11 12.38
C LEU A 16 -13.10 -0.81 10.89
N ARG A 17 -13.95 -1.56 10.17
CA ARG A 17 -14.27 -1.28 8.77
C ARG A 17 -14.97 0.06 8.63
N VAL A 18 -15.97 0.35 9.46
CA VAL A 18 -16.68 1.64 9.48
C VAL A 18 -15.74 2.79 9.88
N ALA A 19 -14.89 2.59 10.89
CA ALA A 19 -13.91 3.59 11.32
C ALA A 19 -12.90 3.93 10.21
N LYS A 20 -12.55 2.97 9.33
CA LYS A 20 -11.71 3.23 8.15
C LYS A 20 -12.40 4.09 7.09
N TRP A 21 -13.73 4.03 6.98
CA TRP A 21 -14.50 4.85 6.04
C TRP A 21 -14.89 6.23 6.60
N LEU A 22 -14.85 6.42 7.92
CA LEU A 22 -15.13 7.70 8.57
C LEU A 22 -14.30 8.87 8.01
N PRO A 23 -12.97 8.80 7.87
CA PRO A 23 -12.20 9.89 7.28
C PRO A 23 -12.59 10.14 5.82
N VAL A 24 -12.91 9.10 5.07
CA VAL A 24 -13.31 9.22 3.66
C VAL A 24 -14.63 9.99 3.52
N ILE A 25 -15.63 9.63 4.33
CA ILE A 25 -16.94 10.27 4.33
C ILE A 25 -16.82 11.74 4.79
N PHE A 26 -15.99 12.01 5.79
CA PHE A 26 -15.76 13.36 6.29
C PHE A 26 -15.20 14.30 5.21
N ILE A 27 -14.20 13.85 4.46
CA ILE A 27 -13.61 14.64 3.36
C ILE A 27 -14.65 14.88 2.26
N VAL A 28 -15.41 13.85 1.87
CA VAL A 28 -16.47 14.00 0.85
C VAL A 28 -17.54 15.00 1.32
N ALA A 29 -17.94 14.96 2.59
CA ALA A 29 -18.91 15.90 3.14
C ALA A 29 -18.42 17.36 3.07
N ILE A 30 -17.17 17.63 3.44
CA ILE A 30 -16.57 18.97 3.34
C ILE A 30 -16.51 19.45 1.89
N VAL A 31 -16.15 18.57 0.94
CA VAL A 31 -16.07 18.92 -0.49
C VAL A 31 -17.45 19.25 -1.05
N VAL A 32 -18.48 18.48 -0.71
CA VAL A 32 -19.88 18.76 -1.13
C VAL A 32 -20.36 20.08 -0.54
N TRP A 33 -20.08 20.33 0.74
CA TRP A 33 -20.48 21.58 1.39
C TRP A 33 -19.77 22.80 0.81
N SER A 34 -18.45 22.70 0.58
CA SER A 34 -17.68 23.78 -0.04
C SER A 34 -18.12 24.06 -1.48
N TYR A 35 -18.49 23.02 -2.24
CA TYR A 35 -19.11 23.18 -3.57
C TYR A 35 -20.41 23.98 -3.50
N TYR A 36 -21.29 23.64 -2.56
CA TYR A 36 -22.53 24.39 -2.36
C TYR A 36 -22.26 25.86 -2.00
N ALA A 37 -21.37 26.11 -1.03
CA ALA A 37 -21.02 27.46 -0.62
C ALA A 37 -20.43 28.30 -1.78
N TYR A 38 -19.52 27.72 -2.56
CA TYR A 38 -18.85 28.43 -3.65
C TYR A 38 -19.78 28.70 -4.85
N VAL A 39 -20.60 27.72 -5.25
CA VAL A 39 -21.49 27.87 -6.41
C VAL A 39 -22.71 28.72 -6.07
N ILE A 40 -23.32 28.56 -4.90
CA ILE A 40 -24.53 29.29 -4.54
C ILE A 40 -24.19 30.65 -3.92
N GLN A 41 -23.42 30.69 -2.83
CA GLN A 41 -23.20 31.96 -2.13
C GLN A 41 -22.29 32.92 -2.90
N LEU A 42 -21.20 32.40 -3.47
CA LEU A 42 -20.22 33.28 -4.14
C LEU A 42 -20.64 33.62 -5.57
N ASN A 43 -21.07 32.63 -6.36
CA ASN A 43 -21.36 32.84 -7.78
C ASN A 43 -22.79 33.34 -8.07
N ILE A 44 -23.79 33.04 -7.24
CA ILE A 44 -25.17 33.54 -7.47
C ILE A 44 -25.44 34.82 -6.68
N LEU A 45 -24.97 34.91 -5.43
CA LEU A 45 -25.35 36.03 -4.55
C LEU A 45 -24.34 37.19 -4.52
N THR A 46 -23.06 36.96 -4.84
CA THR A 46 -22.00 37.98 -4.66
C THR A 46 -21.48 38.57 -5.97
N ILE A 47 -21.35 37.78 -7.05
CA ILE A 47 -20.75 38.25 -8.31
C ILE A 47 -21.83 38.58 -9.34
N GLU A 48 -21.99 39.86 -9.65
CA GLU A 48 -22.95 40.35 -10.65
C GLU A 48 -22.46 40.17 -12.11
N SER A 49 -21.14 40.20 -12.34
CA SER A 49 -20.56 40.09 -13.68
C SER A 49 -20.51 38.64 -14.18
N ILE A 50 -21.20 38.38 -15.30
CA ILE A 50 -21.27 37.06 -15.96
C ILE A 50 -19.86 36.54 -16.32
N VAL A 51 -18.98 37.39 -16.84
CA VAL A 51 -17.63 36.98 -17.27
C VAL A 51 -16.80 36.47 -16.10
N LYS A 52 -16.81 37.20 -14.97
CA LYS A 52 -16.08 36.80 -13.75
C LYS A 52 -16.65 35.52 -13.16
N LYS A 53 -17.98 35.40 -13.13
CA LYS A 53 -18.70 34.20 -12.67
C LYS A 53 -18.30 32.97 -13.47
N THR A 54 -18.29 33.06 -14.80
CA THR A 54 -17.88 31.94 -15.68
C THR A 54 -16.43 31.54 -15.43
N LEU A 55 -15.51 32.50 -15.31
CA LEU A 55 -14.08 32.22 -15.11
C LEU A 55 -13.82 31.55 -13.75
N TYR A 56 -14.44 32.05 -12.68
CA TYR A 56 -14.30 31.47 -11.34
C TYR A 56 -14.94 30.08 -11.22
N LEU A 57 -16.07 29.83 -11.90
CA LEU A 57 -16.66 28.50 -11.97
C LEU A 57 -15.77 27.53 -12.75
N LEU A 58 -15.21 27.96 -13.88
CA LEU A 58 -14.37 27.11 -14.72
C LEU A 58 -13.12 26.66 -13.98
N VAL A 59 -12.37 27.59 -13.39
CA VAL A 59 -11.15 27.27 -12.61
C VAL A 59 -11.49 26.34 -11.45
N TYR A 60 -12.58 26.62 -10.74
CA TYR A 60 -13.01 25.79 -9.61
C TYR A 60 -13.36 24.36 -10.04
N HIS A 61 -14.08 24.18 -11.15
CA HIS A 61 -14.41 22.84 -11.64
C HIS A 61 -13.18 22.06 -12.10
N VAL A 62 -12.20 22.71 -12.74
CA VAL A 62 -10.93 22.05 -13.10
C VAL A 62 -10.21 21.55 -11.84
N LEU A 63 -10.11 22.38 -10.80
CA LEU A 63 -9.51 21.98 -9.53
C LEU A 63 -10.29 20.86 -8.84
N LEU A 64 -11.63 20.92 -8.86
CA LEU A 64 -12.49 19.89 -8.29
C LEU A 64 -12.32 18.55 -9.00
N ILE A 65 -12.23 18.55 -10.33
CA ILE A 65 -12.01 17.34 -11.14
C ILE A 65 -10.63 16.74 -10.81
N LEU A 66 -9.58 17.57 -10.77
CA LEU A 66 -8.24 17.10 -10.40
C LEU A 66 -8.19 16.54 -8.98
N PHE A 67 -8.84 17.22 -8.03
CA PHE A 67 -8.97 16.75 -6.66
C PHE A 67 -9.70 15.41 -6.61
N ALA A 68 -10.90 15.33 -7.20
CA ALA A 68 -11.70 14.11 -7.22
C ALA A 68 -10.95 12.94 -7.89
N TRP A 69 -10.23 13.21 -8.98
CA TRP A 69 -9.40 12.21 -9.66
C TRP A 69 -8.29 11.68 -8.75
N SER A 70 -7.48 12.57 -8.16
CA SER A 70 -6.39 12.18 -7.27
C SER A 70 -6.90 11.46 -6.01
N TYR A 71 -8.04 11.88 -5.47
CA TYR A 71 -8.67 11.28 -4.32
C TYR A 71 -9.24 9.90 -4.63
N TRP A 72 -9.89 9.75 -5.80
CA TRP A 72 -10.36 8.46 -6.30
C TRP A 72 -9.20 7.48 -6.44
N GLN A 73 -8.12 7.89 -7.09
CA GLN A 73 -6.92 7.07 -7.20
C GLN A 73 -6.39 6.68 -5.81
N THR A 74 -6.34 7.60 -4.85
CA THR A 74 -5.83 7.32 -3.50
C THR A 74 -6.68 6.28 -2.74
N ILE A 75 -8.01 6.32 -2.88
CA ILE A 75 -8.91 5.39 -2.18
C ILE A 75 -8.94 4.01 -2.84
N PHE A 76 -8.98 3.98 -4.17
CA PHE A 76 -9.19 2.74 -4.93
C PHE A 76 -7.91 2.11 -5.45
N THR A 77 -6.74 2.73 -5.25
CA THR A 77 -5.46 2.07 -5.53
C THR A 77 -5.23 0.97 -4.48
N GLU A 78 -5.32 -0.27 -4.92
CA GLU A 78 -4.94 -1.41 -4.10
C GLU A 78 -3.44 -1.36 -3.76
N ILE A 79 -3.11 -1.78 -2.55
CA ILE A 79 -1.73 -1.85 -2.10
C ILE A 79 -1.03 -2.97 -2.85
N GLY A 80 0.14 -2.69 -3.43
CA GLY A 80 0.97 -3.71 -4.06
C GLY A 80 1.39 -4.80 -3.06
N TYR A 81 1.10 -6.06 -3.38
CA TYR A 81 1.45 -7.21 -2.56
C TYR A 81 2.86 -7.72 -2.87
N VAL A 82 3.53 -8.26 -1.86
CA VAL A 82 4.82 -8.92 -2.06
C VAL A 82 4.62 -10.23 -2.84
N PRO A 83 5.36 -10.45 -3.95
CA PRO A 83 5.27 -11.70 -4.70
C PRO A 83 5.63 -12.91 -3.84
N LYS A 84 4.96 -14.06 -4.08
CA LYS A 84 5.14 -15.29 -3.30
C LYS A 84 6.59 -15.83 -3.28
N GLN A 85 7.43 -15.42 -4.23
CA GLN A 85 8.85 -15.80 -4.28
C GLN A 85 9.68 -15.28 -3.09
N PHE A 86 9.22 -14.23 -2.40
CA PHE A 86 9.87 -13.74 -1.17
C PHE A 86 9.42 -14.49 0.08
N ARG A 87 8.45 -15.41 -0.05
CA ARG A 87 7.94 -16.22 1.05
C ARG A 87 8.89 -17.39 1.29
N LEU A 88 9.24 -17.63 2.55
CA LEU A 88 9.97 -18.83 2.90
C LEU A 88 9.04 -20.05 2.73
N PRO A 89 9.43 -21.05 1.93
CA PRO A 89 8.71 -22.32 1.87
C PRO A 89 8.82 -23.04 3.23
N PRO A 90 7.88 -23.95 3.56
CA PRO A 90 7.82 -24.58 4.89
C PRO A 90 9.14 -25.22 5.34
N ALA A 91 9.88 -25.87 4.44
CA ALA A 91 11.15 -26.50 4.76
C ALA A 91 12.24 -25.49 5.21
N GLU A 92 12.32 -24.33 4.56
CA GLU A 92 13.29 -23.28 4.92
C GLU A 92 12.82 -22.51 6.17
N LEU A 93 11.51 -22.40 6.36
CA LEU A 93 10.93 -21.83 7.58
C LEU A 93 11.23 -22.70 8.81
N GLU A 94 11.07 -24.02 8.69
CA GLU A 94 11.45 -24.97 9.74
C GLU A 94 12.95 -24.90 10.05
N ALA A 95 13.80 -24.81 9.01
CA ALA A 95 15.24 -24.61 9.19
C ALA A 95 15.57 -23.30 9.93
N TYR A 96 14.85 -22.22 9.63
CA TYR A 96 14.97 -20.93 10.34
C TYR A 96 14.48 -21.01 11.79
N GLU A 97 13.35 -21.68 12.05
CA GLU A 97 12.78 -21.82 13.40
C GLU A 97 13.62 -22.75 14.30
N CYS A 98 14.19 -23.81 13.74
CA CYS A 98 15.05 -24.77 14.45
C CYS A 98 16.50 -24.29 14.61
N ALA A 99 16.89 -23.17 13.99
CA ALA A 99 18.23 -22.63 14.09
C ALA A 99 18.53 -22.13 15.53
N PRO A 100 19.61 -22.64 16.17
CA PRO A 100 19.90 -22.37 17.57
C PRO A 100 20.47 -20.96 17.82
N THR A 101 21.16 -20.38 16.82
CA THR A 101 21.81 -19.07 16.92
C THR A 101 21.25 -18.08 15.90
N GLU A 102 21.28 -16.79 16.23
CA GLU A 102 20.93 -15.72 15.28
C GLU A 102 21.81 -15.73 14.00
N GLY A 103 23.08 -16.16 14.12
CA GLY A 103 23.98 -16.34 12.98
C GLY A 103 23.50 -17.41 11.99
N ASP A 104 23.01 -18.53 12.51
CA ASP A 104 22.48 -19.64 11.68
C ASP A 104 21.19 -19.21 10.98
N ARG A 105 20.33 -18.44 11.68
CA ARG A 105 19.12 -17.85 11.09
C ARG A 105 19.44 -16.90 9.93
N ARG A 106 20.47 -16.07 10.08
CA ARG A 106 20.96 -15.17 9.03
C ARG A 106 21.45 -15.98 7.82
N GLU A 107 22.21 -17.04 8.05
CA GLU A 107 22.73 -17.88 6.97
C GLU A 107 21.60 -18.55 6.17
N VAL A 108 20.56 -19.06 6.83
CA VAL A 108 19.38 -19.63 6.16
C VAL A 108 18.71 -18.58 5.25
N LEU A 109 18.53 -17.35 5.74
CA LEU A 109 17.94 -16.27 4.94
C LEU A 109 18.83 -15.83 3.77
N GLU A 110 20.15 -15.72 3.98
CA GLU A 110 21.12 -15.36 2.94
C GLU A 110 21.21 -16.45 1.87
N ARG A 111 21.24 -17.73 2.26
CA ARG A 111 21.22 -18.87 1.35
C ARG A 111 19.95 -18.90 0.52
N PHE A 112 18.81 -18.68 1.13
CA PHE A 112 17.53 -18.63 0.43
C PHE A 112 17.49 -17.47 -0.58
N ALA A 113 17.92 -16.27 -0.16
CA ALA A 113 17.96 -15.11 -1.04
C ALA A 113 18.92 -15.28 -2.23
N ALA A 114 20.10 -15.86 -2.00
CA ALA A 114 21.07 -16.17 -3.05
C ALA A 114 20.55 -17.23 -4.03
N LYS A 115 19.95 -18.31 -3.51
CA LYS A 115 19.37 -19.39 -4.31
C LYS A 115 18.26 -18.91 -5.24
N HIS A 116 17.44 -17.97 -4.78
CA HIS A 116 16.32 -17.41 -5.54
C HIS A 116 16.65 -16.11 -6.29
N GLY A 117 17.91 -15.65 -6.23
CA GLY A 117 18.34 -14.42 -6.92
C GLY A 117 17.53 -13.19 -6.54
N LEU A 118 17.10 -13.08 -5.27
CA LEU A 118 16.19 -12.01 -4.85
C LEU A 118 16.92 -10.65 -4.84
N PRO A 119 16.37 -9.60 -5.48
CA PRO A 119 16.98 -8.27 -5.50
C PRO A 119 16.77 -7.55 -4.16
N VAL A 120 17.49 -7.98 -3.11
CA VAL A 120 17.44 -7.38 -1.76
C VAL A 120 18.70 -6.57 -1.53
N SER A 121 18.66 -5.29 -1.93
CA SER A 121 19.77 -4.36 -1.72
C SER A 121 19.80 -3.76 -0.31
N ASN A 122 18.67 -3.78 0.41
CA ASN A 122 18.52 -3.18 1.73
C ASN A 122 18.90 -4.17 2.83
N ARG A 123 19.92 -3.82 3.62
CA ARG A 123 20.37 -4.60 4.77
C ARG A 123 20.13 -3.81 6.06
N THR A 124 19.96 -4.51 7.17
CA THR A 124 19.93 -3.88 8.51
C THR A 124 21.26 -3.16 8.79
N MET A 125 21.32 -2.36 9.87
CA MET A 125 22.56 -1.69 10.30
C MET A 125 23.71 -2.68 10.60
N THR A 126 23.38 -3.94 10.89
CA THR A 126 24.29 -5.08 11.09
C THR A 126 24.62 -5.84 9.80
N GLY A 127 24.06 -5.42 8.66
CA GLY A 127 24.28 -6.04 7.36
C GLY A 127 23.38 -7.25 7.07
N ASP A 128 22.37 -7.54 7.90
CA ASP A 128 21.49 -8.69 7.77
C ASP A 128 20.33 -8.43 6.79
N ILE A 129 19.80 -9.51 6.22
CA ILE A 129 18.57 -9.47 5.42
C ILE A 129 17.37 -9.23 6.35
N ARG A 130 16.50 -8.29 5.99
CA ARG A 130 15.31 -7.94 6.78
C ARG A 130 14.23 -9.00 6.58
N TYR A 131 13.88 -9.73 7.64
CA TYR A 131 12.79 -10.71 7.65
C TYR A 131 11.56 -10.21 8.43
N CYS A 132 10.37 -10.72 8.09
CA CYS A 132 9.15 -10.49 8.85
C CYS A 132 8.59 -11.81 9.36
N GLU A 133 8.64 -12.02 10.67
CA GLU A 133 8.09 -13.23 11.33
C GLU A 133 6.57 -13.34 11.17
N LYS A 134 5.86 -12.20 11.24
CA LYS A 134 4.40 -12.17 11.12
C LYS A 134 3.90 -12.55 9.72
N CYS A 135 4.65 -12.18 8.68
CA CYS A 135 4.30 -12.48 7.30
C CYS A 135 4.99 -13.74 6.79
N CYS A 136 6.09 -14.19 7.40
CA CYS A 136 6.98 -15.25 6.91
C CYS A 136 7.60 -14.96 5.53
N HIS A 137 7.94 -13.69 5.26
CA HIS A 137 8.59 -13.27 4.00
C HIS A 137 9.86 -12.46 4.30
N ILE A 138 10.83 -12.55 3.40
CA ILE A 138 11.93 -11.59 3.32
C ILE A 138 11.35 -10.25 2.86
N LYS A 139 11.64 -9.18 3.58
CA LYS A 139 11.17 -7.83 3.24
C LYS A 139 11.96 -7.32 2.04
N PRO A 140 11.32 -7.12 0.88
CA PRO A 140 11.97 -6.44 -0.23
C PRO A 140 12.11 -4.94 0.07
N ASP A 141 12.91 -4.21 -0.72
CA ASP A 141 13.49 -2.90 -0.33
C ASP A 141 12.56 -1.99 0.49
N ARG A 142 11.54 -1.34 -0.03
CA ARG A 142 10.75 -0.32 0.71
C ARG A 142 9.49 -0.88 1.35
N CYS A 143 9.48 -2.17 1.70
CA CYS A 143 8.34 -2.82 2.32
C CYS A 143 8.32 -2.72 3.84
N HIS A 144 7.14 -2.46 4.37
CA HIS A 144 6.87 -2.52 5.80
C HIS A 144 5.63 -3.38 6.08
N HIS A 145 5.67 -4.14 7.18
CA HIS A 145 4.50 -4.89 7.63
C HIS A 145 3.42 -3.92 8.11
N CYS A 146 2.22 -4.03 7.54
CA CYS A 146 1.08 -3.25 7.97
C CYS A 146 0.15 -4.11 8.82
N SER A 147 0.10 -3.85 10.13
CA SER A 147 -0.81 -4.55 11.05
C SER A 147 -2.29 -4.30 10.76
N VAL A 148 -2.60 -3.20 10.06
CA VAL A 148 -3.97 -2.77 9.72
C VAL A 148 -4.50 -3.46 8.46
N CYS A 149 -3.61 -4.01 7.62
CA CYS A 149 -3.97 -4.71 6.38
C CYS A 149 -4.29 -6.19 6.60
N GLY A 150 -3.86 -6.80 7.71
CA GLY A 150 -4.34 -8.11 8.17
C GLY A 150 -3.95 -9.34 7.33
N ASP A 151 -3.48 -9.16 6.09
CA ASP A 151 -3.13 -10.27 5.21
C ASP A 151 -1.67 -10.72 5.40
N SER A 152 -1.44 -12.03 5.30
CA SER A 152 -0.10 -12.66 5.32
C SER A 152 0.81 -12.19 4.18
N SER A 153 0.26 -11.53 3.17
CA SER A 153 0.94 -10.86 2.05
C SER A 153 1.12 -9.34 2.24
N SER A 154 0.65 -8.76 3.36
CA SER A 154 0.60 -7.30 3.58
C SER A 154 1.89 -6.67 4.11
N CYS A 155 3.02 -7.01 3.48
CA CYS A 155 4.15 -6.09 3.50
C CYS A 155 3.88 -5.02 2.44
N SER A 156 3.23 -3.92 2.85
CA SER A 156 2.85 -2.84 1.95
C SER A 156 4.09 -2.12 1.43
N TRP A 157 4.19 -1.98 0.12
CA TRP A 157 5.08 -0.99 -0.50
C TRP A 157 4.40 0.38 -0.44
N HIS A 158 5.09 1.38 0.10
CA HIS A 158 4.70 2.77 -0.16
C HIS A 158 5.18 3.13 -1.57
N MET A 159 4.31 2.86 -2.54
CA MET A 159 4.51 3.30 -3.91
C MET A 159 3.73 4.60 -4.13
N PRO A 160 4.36 5.71 -4.52
CA PRO A 160 3.63 6.84 -5.07
C PRO A 160 2.78 6.38 -6.26
N SER A 161 1.50 6.75 -6.31
CA SER A 161 0.52 6.25 -7.30
C SER A 161 0.98 6.38 -8.77
N PHE A 162 1.87 7.33 -9.07
CA PHE A 162 2.47 7.51 -10.41
C PHE A 162 3.49 6.42 -10.81
N THR A 163 4.01 5.65 -9.85
CA THR A 163 5.06 4.64 -10.07
C THR A 163 4.58 3.19 -9.95
N ALA A 164 3.32 2.97 -9.54
CA ALA A 164 2.73 1.63 -9.46
C ALA A 164 2.71 0.94 -10.83
N SER A 165 2.38 1.68 -11.89
CA SER A 165 2.43 1.21 -13.28
C SER A 165 3.85 0.86 -13.74
N SER A 166 4.86 1.65 -13.35
CA SER A 166 6.25 1.40 -13.73
C SER A 166 6.83 0.14 -13.08
N TRP A 167 6.41 -0.23 -11.87
CA TRP A 167 6.95 -1.40 -11.17
C TRP A 167 6.25 -2.71 -11.53
N GLN A 168 4.94 -2.69 -11.80
CA GLN A 168 4.27 -3.82 -12.44
C GLN A 168 4.93 -4.13 -13.79
N ALA A 169 5.24 -3.10 -14.59
CA ALA A 169 5.97 -3.28 -15.84
C ALA A 169 7.37 -3.85 -15.62
N GLN A 170 8.12 -3.36 -14.63
CA GLN A 170 9.49 -3.81 -14.35
C GLN A 170 9.56 -5.24 -13.80
N HIS A 171 8.59 -5.68 -13.01
CA HIS A 171 8.49 -7.07 -12.54
C HIS A 171 7.97 -8.04 -13.62
N SER A 172 7.04 -7.60 -14.49
CA SER A 172 6.64 -8.39 -15.66
C SER A 172 7.83 -8.63 -16.61
N SER A 173 8.72 -7.65 -16.77
CA SER A 173 9.96 -7.80 -17.55
C SER A 173 10.96 -8.77 -16.92
N ILE A 174 11.05 -8.83 -15.59
CA ILE A 174 11.94 -9.77 -14.88
C ILE A 174 11.42 -11.21 -14.97
N SER A 175 10.10 -11.44 -14.91
CA SER A 175 9.53 -12.77 -15.16
C SER A 175 9.66 -13.25 -16.61
N PHE A 176 9.81 -12.33 -17.57
CA PHE A 176 10.03 -12.69 -18.98
C PHE A 176 11.50 -13.05 -19.27
N ALA A 177 12.45 -12.49 -18.52
CA ALA A 177 13.88 -12.74 -18.71
C ALA A 177 14.38 -14.06 -18.10
N SER A 178 13.59 -14.73 -17.25
CA SER A 178 13.93 -16.03 -16.63
C SER A 178 13.24 -17.23 -17.29
N GLY A 179 12.56 -17.03 -18.43
CA GLY A 179 11.79 -18.05 -19.16
C GLY A 179 12.33 -18.37 -20.56
N GLY A 180 13.61 -18.10 -20.82
CA GLY A 180 14.31 -18.43 -22.06
C GLY A 180 15.49 -19.34 -21.83
#